data_AF-A0A545VHY7-F1
#
_entry.id   AF-A0A545VHY7-F1
#
_cell.length_a   1.000
_cell.length_b   1.000
_cell.length_c   1.000
_cell.angle_alpha   90.00
_cell.angle_beta   90.00
_cell.angle_gamma   90.00
#
_symmetry.space_group_name_H-M   'P 1'
#
loop_
_entity.id
_entity.type
_entity.pdbx_description
1 polymer ?
#
loop_
_entity_poly.entity_id
_entity_poly.type
_entity_poly.pdbx_seq_one_letter_code
_entity_poly.pdbx_strand_id
1 'polypeptide(L)'
;MSANRISKRSRNTTSERHSLISWIQKFGVTSPDVMPCTPCFNAGQGDQCKLDPHGRSKRCLTCVQNSLTCDGVLIGQSLDSTIRSLDKLEDQELEAESQLLLAQQQALAAQQKANEVLSRLARIRKQKRFLQNRGDKLFDRGIMEVDRLDSVNADLPDGGSSGVQRLESQAVENAHAVGASDVVDWNVIFSDGSQMPGEEFSQWETAFQTVGSGPSSL
;
A
#
# COMPACT_ATOMS: atom_id res chain seq x y z
N MET A 1 -57.41 61.58 -28.92
CA MET A 1 -56.29 60.66 -28.64
C MET A 1 -56.00 59.87 -29.90
N SER A 2 -55.02 60.30 -30.70
CA SER A 2 -54.67 59.62 -31.96
C SER A 2 -53.55 58.61 -31.72
N ALA A 3 -53.84 57.34 -31.95
CA ALA A 3 -52.88 56.25 -31.79
C ALA A 3 -51.85 56.27 -32.93
N ASN A 4 -50.57 56.48 -32.59
CA ASN A 4 -49.45 56.34 -33.50
C ASN A 4 -49.28 54.85 -33.89
N ARG A 5 -49.72 54.50 -35.09
CA ARG A 5 -49.48 53.17 -35.67
C ARG A 5 -48.05 53.13 -36.22
N ILE A 6 -47.12 52.57 -35.45
CA ILE A 6 -45.75 52.29 -35.90
C ILE A 6 -45.83 51.21 -36.98
N SER A 7 -45.60 51.59 -38.24
CA SER A 7 -45.46 50.67 -39.35
C SER A 7 -44.13 49.91 -39.24
N LYS A 8 -44.19 48.58 -39.12
CA LYS A 8 -43.00 47.72 -39.18
C LYS A 8 -42.35 47.89 -40.55
N ARG A 9 -41.05 48.23 -40.56
CA ARG A 9 -40.24 48.32 -41.78
C ARG A 9 -40.39 47.01 -42.58
N SER A 10 -40.88 47.10 -43.81
CA SER A 10 -40.85 46.02 -44.78
C SER A 10 -39.41 45.54 -44.93
N ARG A 11 -39.11 44.30 -44.52
CA ARG A 11 -37.76 43.75 -44.70
C ARG A 11 -37.58 43.46 -46.19
N ASN A 12 -36.68 44.16 -46.86
CA ASN A 12 -36.30 43.93 -48.25
C ASN A 12 -35.40 42.68 -48.40
N THR A 13 -35.75 41.58 -47.73
CA THR A 13 -34.95 40.34 -47.66
C THR A 13 -34.63 39.77 -49.04
N THR A 14 -35.51 39.99 -50.02
CA THR A 14 -35.35 39.50 -51.39
C THR A 14 -34.29 40.28 -52.16
N SER A 15 -34.26 41.62 -52.01
CA SER A 15 -33.25 42.47 -52.66
C SER A 15 -31.88 42.25 -52.06
N GLU A 16 -31.78 42.18 -50.73
CA GLU A 16 -30.53 41.89 -50.03
C GLU A 16 -29.98 40.50 -50.41
N ARG A 17 -30.85 39.49 -50.53
CA ARG A 17 -30.47 38.15 -50.99
C ARG A 17 -29.93 38.17 -52.43
N HIS A 18 -30.56 38.91 -53.34
CA HIS A 18 -30.08 39.02 -54.72
C HIS A 18 -28.72 39.72 -54.81
N SER A 19 -28.54 40.82 -54.05
CA SER A 19 -27.24 41.50 -53.96
C SER A 19 -26.15 40.58 -53.41
N LEU A 20 -26.48 39.78 -52.39
CA LEU A 20 -25.55 38.81 -51.81
C LEU A 20 -25.18 37.70 -52.79
N ILE A 21 -26.17 37.13 -53.50
CA ILE A 21 -25.94 36.12 -54.54
C ILE A 21 -25.02 36.69 -55.62
N SER A 22 -25.33 37.88 -56.14
CA SER A 22 -24.52 38.54 -57.16
C SER A 22 -23.08 38.77 -56.69
N TRP A 23 -22.89 39.13 -55.43
CA TRP A 23 -21.57 39.37 -54.87
C TRP A 23 -20.75 38.07 -54.76
N ILE A 24 -21.28 37.05 -54.10
CA ILE A 24 -20.58 35.76 -53.91
C ILE A 24 -20.32 35.09 -55.26
N GLN A 25 -21.26 35.19 -56.20
CA GLN A 25 -21.08 34.66 -57.56
C GLN A 25 -19.89 35.31 -58.28
N LYS A 26 -19.68 36.62 -58.08
CA LYS A 26 -18.59 37.36 -58.73
C LYS A 26 -17.24 37.23 -58.02
N PHE A 27 -17.22 37.25 -56.69
CA PHE A 27 -16.00 37.38 -55.89
C PHE A 27 -15.72 36.23 -54.92
N GLY A 28 -16.58 35.23 -54.83
CA GLY A 28 -16.38 34.11 -53.92
C GLY A 28 -15.25 33.17 -54.34
N VAL A 29 -14.83 32.31 -53.42
CA VAL A 29 -13.78 31.30 -53.61
C VAL A 29 -14.37 29.89 -53.42
N THR A 30 -13.84 28.90 -54.15
CA THR A 30 -14.27 27.49 -54.17
C THR A 30 -13.09 26.56 -53.81
N SER A 31 -13.29 25.23 -53.91
CA SER A 31 -12.18 24.27 -53.84
C SER A 31 -11.09 24.60 -54.86
N PRO A 32 -9.79 24.38 -54.54
CA PRO A 32 -9.26 23.73 -53.33
C PRO A 32 -9.07 24.63 -52.11
N ASP A 33 -9.19 25.95 -52.26
CA ASP A 33 -8.81 26.92 -51.23
C ASP A 33 -9.79 26.96 -50.03
N VAL A 34 -11.01 26.46 -50.22
CA VAL A 34 -12.06 26.48 -49.20
C VAL A 34 -12.73 25.12 -49.10
N MET A 35 -12.80 24.59 -47.87
CA MET A 35 -13.53 23.37 -47.56
C MET A 35 -15.05 23.58 -47.78
N PRO A 36 -15.74 22.66 -48.48
CA PRO A 36 -17.18 22.77 -48.66
C PRO A 36 -17.92 22.67 -47.33
N CYS A 37 -19.01 23.43 -47.18
CA CYS A 37 -19.92 23.30 -46.05
C CYS A 37 -20.63 21.93 -46.07
N THR A 38 -21.04 21.41 -44.91
CA THR A 38 -21.63 20.07 -44.77
C THR A 38 -22.84 19.85 -45.68
N PRO A 39 -23.78 20.81 -45.86
CA PRO A 39 -24.89 20.65 -46.80
C PRO A 39 -24.42 20.47 -48.25
N CYS A 40 -23.43 21.25 -48.71
CA CYS A 40 -22.92 21.13 -50.07
C CYS A 40 -22.12 19.84 -50.27
N PHE A 41 -21.38 19.42 -49.25
CA PHE A 41 -20.65 18.15 -49.27
C PHE A 41 -21.62 16.96 -49.36
N ASN A 42 -22.62 16.92 -48.49
CA ASN A 42 -23.63 15.85 -48.46
C ASN A 42 -24.48 15.80 -49.74
N ALA A 43 -24.67 16.94 -50.41
CA ALA A 43 -25.36 17.01 -51.69
C ALA A 43 -24.49 16.60 -52.90
N GLY A 44 -23.22 16.26 -52.70
CA GLY A 44 -22.27 15.97 -53.78
C GLY A 44 -21.90 17.20 -54.62
N GLN A 45 -22.14 18.41 -54.11
CA GLN A 45 -21.90 19.69 -54.78
C GLN A 45 -20.76 20.48 -54.09
N GLY A 46 -19.77 19.77 -53.55
CA GLY A 46 -18.66 20.38 -52.80
C GLY A 46 -17.90 21.43 -53.63
N ASP A 47 -17.62 21.14 -54.89
CA ASP A 47 -16.88 22.04 -55.78
C ASP A 47 -17.65 23.32 -56.15
N GLN A 48 -18.97 23.32 -55.95
CA GLN A 48 -19.83 24.49 -56.18
C GLN A 48 -20.04 25.31 -54.90
N CYS A 49 -19.51 24.87 -53.76
CA CYS A 49 -19.62 25.56 -52.49
C CYS A 49 -18.74 26.82 -52.47
N LYS A 50 -19.31 27.93 -52.94
CA LYS A 50 -18.61 29.20 -53.07
C LYS A 50 -18.86 30.11 -51.86
N LEU A 51 -17.81 30.55 -51.18
CA LEU A 51 -17.88 31.40 -49.96
C LEU A 51 -17.29 32.79 -50.22
N ASP A 52 -17.74 33.82 -49.49
CA ASP A 52 -17.13 35.16 -49.55
C ASP A 52 -15.78 35.13 -48.80
N PRO A 53 -14.65 35.43 -49.46
CA PRO A 53 -13.32 35.35 -48.84
C PRO A 53 -13.15 36.35 -47.69
N HIS A 54 -13.93 37.44 -47.70
CA HIS A 54 -13.88 38.47 -46.67
C HIS A 54 -14.82 38.19 -45.49
N GLY A 55 -15.50 37.04 -45.46
CA GLY A 55 -16.32 36.62 -44.32
C GLY A 55 -17.53 37.50 -44.01
N ARG A 56 -17.99 38.35 -44.95
CA ARG A 56 -19.18 39.20 -44.73
C ARG A 56 -20.47 38.38 -44.69
N SER A 57 -20.45 37.21 -45.32
CA SER A 57 -21.53 36.23 -45.27
C SER A 57 -21.07 34.98 -44.54
N LYS A 58 -21.90 34.52 -43.60
CA LYS A 58 -21.73 33.20 -42.96
C LYS A 58 -22.21 32.04 -43.84
N ARG A 59 -22.76 32.33 -45.03
CA ARG A 59 -23.38 31.36 -45.93
C ARG A 59 -22.71 31.32 -47.29
N CYS A 60 -22.53 30.12 -47.83
CA CYS A 60 -22.07 29.89 -49.20
C CYS A 60 -23.18 30.20 -50.22
N LEU A 61 -22.80 30.38 -51.48
CA LEU A 61 -23.70 30.69 -52.59
C LEU A 61 -24.86 29.70 -52.69
N THR A 62 -24.56 28.40 -52.69
CA THR A 62 -25.55 27.32 -52.82
C THR A 62 -26.55 27.33 -51.68
N CYS A 63 -26.08 27.53 -50.44
CA CYS A 63 -26.97 27.63 -49.29
C CYS A 63 -27.82 28.90 -49.32
N VAL A 64 -27.29 30.03 -49.80
CA VAL A 64 -28.07 31.27 -50.00
C VAL A 64 -29.10 31.09 -51.12
N GLN A 65 -28.81 30.35 -52.18
CA GLN A 65 -29.76 30.07 -53.26
C GLN A 65 -30.86 29.11 -52.80
N ASN A 66 -30.51 28.06 -52.08
CA ASN A 66 -31.46 27.03 -51.63
C ASN A 66 -32.16 27.34 -50.30
N SER A 67 -31.88 28.51 -49.71
CA SER A 67 -32.38 28.89 -48.37
C SER A 67 -31.95 27.93 -47.24
N LEU A 68 -30.82 27.23 -47.40
CA LEU A 68 -30.31 26.26 -46.42
C LEU A 68 -29.44 26.94 -45.35
N THR A 69 -29.34 26.28 -44.19
CA THR A 69 -28.38 26.65 -43.14
C THR A 69 -26.98 26.22 -43.56
N CYS A 70 -26.04 27.16 -43.60
CA CYS A 70 -24.65 26.91 -43.96
C CYS A 70 -23.77 26.96 -42.71
N ASP A 71 -22.85 26.00 -42.60
CA ASP A 71 -21.85 25.87 -41.54
C ASP A 71 -20.42 26.15 -42.02
N GLY A 72 -20.21 26.47 -43.30
CA GLY A 72 -18.88 26.62 -43.92
C GLY A 72 -17.92 27.65 -43.32
N VAL A 73 -18.37 28.55 -42.43
CA VAL A 73 -17.51 29.49 -41.67
C VAL A 73 -17.23 28.99 -40.24
N LEU A 74 -18.06 28.08 -39.72
CA LEU A 74 -17.97 27.55 -38.36
C LEU A 74 -17.05 26.35 -38.23
N ILE A 75 -16.74 25.65 -39.33
CA ILE A 75 -15.90 24.45 -39.31
C ILE A 75 -14.48 24.75 -38.82
N GLY A 76 -13.86 25.85 -39.25
CA GLY A 76 -12.51 26.24 -38.79
C GLY A 76 -12.46 26.53 -37.28
N GLN A 77 -13.41 27.31 -36.77
CA GLN A 77 -13.50 27.59 -35.33
C GLN A 77 -13.79 26.33 -34.50
N SER A 78 -14.64 25.45 -35.01
CA SER A 78 -14.91 24.16 -34.36
C SER A 78 -13.67 23.26 -34.36
N LEU A 79 -12.90 23.25 -35.45
CA LEU A 79 -11.68 22.46 -35.56
C LEU A 79 -10.59 23.00 -34.63
N ASP A 80 -10.39 24.32 -34.58
CA ASP A 80 -9.46 24.96 -33.64
C ASP A 80 -9.81 24.66 -32.19
N SER A 81 -11.11 24.64 -31.85
CA SER A 81 -11.57 24.24 -30.51
C SER A 81 -11.29 22.78 -30.22
N THR A 82 -11.47 21.89 -31.21
CA THR A 82 -11.15 20.47 -31.07
C THR A 82 -9.66 20.25 -30.89
N ILE A 83 -8.81 20.93 -31.67
CA ILE A 83 -7.34 20.85 -31.56
C ILE A 83 -6.90 21.26 -30.16
N ARG A 84 -7.35 22.41 -29.65
CA ARG A 84 -7.01 22.84 -28.27
C ARG A 84 -7.49 21.86 -27.21
N SER A 85 -8.61 21.17 -27.47
CA SER A 85 -9.13 20.15 -26.57
C SER A 85 -8.27 18.89 -26.59
N LEU A 86 -7.74 18.52 -27.76
CA LEU A 86 -6.77 17.43 -27.92
C LEU A 86 -5.46 17.77 -27.21
N ASP A 87 -4.88 18.94 -27.46
CA ASP A 87 -3.63 19.37 -26.80
C ASP A 87 -3.77 19.30 -25.27
N LYS A 88 -4.91 19.75 -24.74
CA LYS A 88 -5.19 19.67 -23.30
C LYS A 88 -5.30 18.23 -22.80
N LEU A 89 -5.84 17.31 -23.60
CA LEU A 89 -5.91 15.90 -23.24
C LEU A 89 -4.54 15.24 -23.28
N GLU A 90 -3.69 15.59 -24.25
CA GLU A 90 -2.31 15.11 -24.33
C GLU A 90 -1.50 15.55 -23.11
N ASP A 91 -1.64 16.81 -22.69
CA ASP A 91 -1.00 17.29 -21.45
C ASP A 91 -1.47 16.50 -20.21
N GLN A 92 -2.78 16.20 -20.14
CA GLN A 92 -3.36 15.42 -19.04
C GLN A 92 -2.90 13.96 -19.06
N GLU A 93 -2.76 13.36 -20.24
CA GLU A 93 -2.23 12.01 -20.41
C GLU A 93 -0.78 11.94 -19.91
N LEU A 94 0.07 12.88 -20.33
CA LEU A 94 1.46 12.93 -19.92
C LEU A 94 1.62 13.15 -18.40
N GLU A 95 0.78 13.99 -17.79
CA GLU A 95 0.75 14.15 -16.34
C GLU A 95 0.35 12.84 -15.64
N ALA A 96 -0.71 12.18 -16.12
CA ALA A 96 -1.17 10.92 -15.55
C ALA A 96 -0.13 9.79 -15.69
N GLU A 97 0.57 9.71 -16.83
CA GLU A 97 1.68 8.77 -17.04
C GLU A 97 2.82 9.00 -16.05
N SER A 98 3.18 10.27 -15.82
CA SER A 98 4.23 10.62 -14.84
C SER A 98 3.84 10.20 -13.42
N GLN A 99 2.58 10.40 -13.03
CA GLN A 99 2.06 9.99 -11.73
C GLN A 99 2.02 8.47 -11.59
N LEU A 100 1.63 7.75 -12.65
CA LEU A 100 1.63 6.29 -12.69
C LEU A 100 3.05 5.75 -12.47
N LEU A 101 4.04 6.31 -13.15
CA LEU A 101 5.43 5.88 -13.06
C LEU A 101 5.97 6.09 -11.62
N LEU A 102 5.68 7.24 -11.00
CA LEU A 102 6.04 7.49 -9.61
C LEU A 102 5.37 6.50 -8.64
N ALA A 103 4.07 6.25 -8.81
CA ALA A 103 3.35 5.28 -8.00
C ALA A 103 3.91 3.86 -8.15
N GLN A 104 4.27 3.46 -9.36
CA GLN A 104 4.89 2.16 -9.63
C GLN A 104 6.25 2.01 -8.93
N GLN A 105 7.10 3.05 -8.99
CA GLN A 105 8.39 3.04 -8.29
C GLN A 105 8.22 2.91 -6.77
N GLN A 106 7.26 3.64 -6.19
CA GLN A 106 6.94 3.55 -4.77
C GLN A 106 6.45 2.15 -4.38
N ALA A 107 5.59 1.55 -5.20
CA ALA A 107 5.09 0.20 -4.99
C ALA A 107 6.21 -0.85 -5.01
N LEU A 108 7.15 -0.74 -5.95
CA LEU A 108 8.32 -1.62 -6.03
C LEU A 108 9.22 -1.47 -4.79
N ALA A 109 9.49 -0.24 -4.35
CA ALA A 109 10.28 0.01 -3.15
C ALA A 109 9.60 -0.55 -1.88
N ALA A 110 8.28 -0.42 -1.77
CA ALA A 110 7.51 -1.02 -0.67
C ALA A 110 7.56 -2.56 -0.71
N GLN A 111 7.47 -3.16 -1.91
CA GLN A 111 7.57 -4.60 -2.08
C GLN A 111 8.96 -5.13 -1.68
N GLN A 112 10.04 -4.42 -2.03
CA GLN A 112 11.41 -4.79 -1.62
C GLN A 112 11.55 -4.80 -0.09
N LYS A 113 11.07 -3.75 0.59
CA LYS A 113 11.07 -3.69 2.06
C LYS A 113 10.24 -4.82 2.68
N ALA A 114 9.07 -5.13 2.12
CA ALA A 114 8.25 -6.24 2.58
C ALA A 114 8.99 -7.58 2.47
N ASN A 115 9.67 -7.81 1.34
CA ASN A 115 10.48 -9.02 1.12
C ASN A 115 11.65 -9.12 2.11
N GLU A 116 12.33 -8.02 2.42
CA GLU A 116 13.38 -7.99 3.44
C GLU A 116 12.84 -8.40 4.81
N VAL A 117 11.72 -7.82 5.24
CA VAL A 117 11.08 -8.15 6.52
C VAL A 117 10.63 -9.62 6.55
N LEU A 118 10.05 -10.11 5.46
CA LEU A 118 9.65 -11.53 5.34
C LEU A 118 10.85 -12.46 5.45
N SER A 119 11.98 -12.13 4.79
CA SER A 119 13.21 -12.93 4.88
C SER A 119 13.77 -12.97 6.31
N ARG A 120 13.75 -11.82 7.01
CA ARG A 120 14.18 -11.71 8.40
C ARG A 120 13.28 -12.53 9.31
N LEU A 121 11.96 -12.44 9.13
CA LEU A 121 10.98 -13.23 9.88
C LEU A 121 11.19 -14.73 9.66
N ALA A 122 11.42 -15.16 8.41
CA ALA A 122 11.70 -16.56 8.10
C ALA A 122 12.95 -17.07 8.82
N ARG A 123 14.03 -16.27 8.85
CA ARG A 123 15.26 -16.58 9.59
C ARG A 123 15.01 -16.71 11.10
N ILE A 124 14.31 -15.75 11.70
CA ILE A 124 13.96 -15.78 13.13
C ILE A 124 13.13 -17.04 13.45
N ARG A 125 12.12 -17.35 12.63
CA ARG A 125 11.31 -18.57 12.79
C ARG A 125 12.13 -19.84 12.69
N LYS A 126 13.16 -19.87 11.85
CA LYS A 126 14.08 -21.02 11.74
C LYS A 126 14.96 -21.13 12.97
N GLN A 127 15.51 -20.02 13.46
CA GLN A 127 16.31 -19.98 14.69
C GLN A 127 15.49 -20.40 15.92
N LYS A 128 14.25 -19.90 16.05
CA LYS A 128 13.32 -20.30 17.11
C LYS A 128 13.09 -21.80 17.12
N ARG A 129 12.73 -22.38 15.97
CA ARG A 129 12.52 -23.83 15.83
C ARG A 129 13.78 -24.63 16.17
N PHE A 130 14.95 -24.16 15.76
CA PHE A 130 16.21 -24.79 16.10
C PHE A 130 16.48 -24.80 17.61
N LEU A 131 16.25 -23.67 18.29
CA LEU A 131 16.43 -23.56 19.74
C LEU A 131 15.42 -24.42 20.51
N GLN A 132 14.15 -24.45 20.08
CA GLN A 132 13.14 -25.33 20.65
C GLN A 132 13.56 -26.80 20.54
N ASN A 133 13.89 -27.27 19.33
CA ASN A 133 14.35 -28.63 19.12
C ASN A 133 15.63 -28.98 19.91
N ARG A 134 16.50 -27.99 20.16
CA ARG A 134 17.69 -28.18 21.01
C ARG A 134 17.31 -28.27 22.48
N GLY A 135 16.39 -27.43 22.94
CA GLY A 135 15.84 -27.45 24.29
C GLY A 135 15.18 -28.79 24.60
N ASP A 136 14.31 -29.27 23.71
CA ASP A 136 13.64 -30.57 23.84
C ASP A 136 14.66 -31.70 24.01
N LYS A 137 15.71 -31.74 23.17
CA LYS A 137 16.78 -32.75 23.29
C LYS A 137 17.58 -32.66 24.60
N LEU A 138 17.78 -31.46 25.14
CA LEU A 138 18.48 -31.29 26.42
C LEU A 138 17.57 -31.70 27.58
N PHE A 139 16.29 -31.38 27.50
CA PHE A 139 15.27 -31.78 28.46
C PHE A 139 15.14 -33.31 28.51
N ASP A 140 15.02 -33.96 27.35
CA ASP A 140 14.97 -35.44 27.26
C ASP A 140 16.19 -36.09 27.90
N ARG A 141 17.39 -35.55 27.65
CA ARG A 141 18.63 -36.05 28.26
C ARG A 141 18.67 -35.83 29.77
N GLY A 142 18.23 -34.66 30.23
CA GLY A 142 18.14 -34.35 31.65
C GLY A 142 17.20 -35.29 32.39
N ILE A 143 16.02 -35.58 31.81
CA ILE A 143 15.10 -36.58 32.35
C ILE A 143 15.76 -37.96 32.40
N MET A 144 16.40 -38.41 31.32
CA MET A 144 17.09 -39.70 31.32
C MET A 144 18.20 -39.80 32.37
N GLU A 145 18.90 -38.71 32.65
CA GLU A 145 19.93 -38.66 33.68
C GLU A 145 19.33 -38.71 35.09
N VAL A 146 18.24 -37.96 35.33
CA VAL A 146 17.48 -38.01 36.59
C VAL A 146 16.90 -39.42 36.82
N ASP A 147 16.22 -39.99 35.84
CA ASP A 147 15.66 -41.35 35.92
C ASP A 147 16.76 -42.39 36.19
N ARG A 148 17.95 -42.21 35.59
CA ARG A 148 19.11 -43.07 35.88
C ARG A 148 19.58 -42.91 37.33
N LEU A 149 19.70 -41.69 37.84
CA LEU A 149 20.08 -41.46 39.23
C LEU A 149 19.04 -42.03 40.21
N ASP A 150 17.76 -41.87 39.92
CA ASP A 150 16.66 -42.44 40.71
C ASP A 150 16.70 -43.97 40.69
N SER A 151 17.00 -44.59 39.54
CA SER A 151 17.18 -46.05 39.46
C SER A 151 18.37 -46.56 40.26
N VAL A 152 19.50 -45.85 40.24
CA VAL A 152 20.67 -46.19 41.06
C VAL A 152 20.36 -46.01 42.55
N ASN A 153 19.60 -44.96 42.91
CA ASN A 153 19.13 -44.75 44.28
C ASN A 153 18.12 -45.82 44.73
N ALA A 154 17.30 -46.35 43.82
CA ALA A 154 16.35 -47.43 44.10
C ALA A 154 17.03 -48.81 44.21
N ASP A 155 18.11 -49.04 43.47
CA ASP A 155 18.91 -50.27 43.52
C ASP A 155 19.87 -50.30 44.73
N LEU A 156 20.11 -49.16 45.38
CA LEU A 156 20.70 -49.14 46.71
C LEU A 156 19.71 -49.82 47.68
N PRO A 157 20.14 -50.81 48.47
CA PRO A 157 19.26 -51.46 49.43
C PRO A 157 18.67 -50.39 50.35
N ASP A 158 17.38 -50.51 50.64
CA ASP A 158 16.63 -49.74 51.66
C ASP A 158 17.17 -50.04 53.07
N GLY A 159 18.47 -49.84 53.29
CA GLY A 159 19.03 -49.45 54.56
C GLY A 159 18.72 -47.98 54.71
N GLY A 160 17.43 -47.68 54.93
CA GLY A 160 16.88 -46.34 54.93
C GLY A 160 17.80 -45.34 55.63
N SER A 161 17.80 -44.10 55.13
CA SER A 161 18.50 -42.90 55.62
C SER A 161 19.24 -43.01 56.98
N SER A 162 18.59 -43.56 58.01
CA SER A 162 19.16 -44.11 59.25
C SER A 162 20.50 -44.87 59.18
N GLY A 163 20.73 -45.79 58.23
CA GLY A 163 21.92 -46.65 58.21
C GLY A 163 23.19 -45.90 57.82
N VAL A 164 23.08 -45.10 56.75
CA VAL A 164 24.16 -44.25 56.25
C VAL A 164 24.41 -43.08 57.21
N GLN A 165 23.35 -42.44 57.71
CA GLN A 165 23.47 -41.38 58.72
C GLN A 165 24.18 -41.86 59.99
N ARG A 166 23.89 -43.07 60.47
CA ARG A 166 24.57 -43.63 61.64
C ARG A 166 26.05 -43.88 61.40
N LEU A 167 26.43 -44.33 60.21
CA LEU A 167 27.84 -44.54 59.86
C LEU A 167 28.59 -43.21 59.71
N GLU A 168 27.94 -42.20 59.15
CA GLU A 168 28.50 -40.84 59.04
C GLU A 168 28.70 -40.19 60.40
N SER A 169 27.69 -40.22 61.28
CA SER A 169 27.81 -39.72 62.66
C SER A 169 28.90 -40.47 63.44
N GLN A 170 28.97 -41.80 63.30
CA GLN A 170 30.02 -42.59 63.94
C GLN A 170 31.43 -42.29 63.38
N ALA A 171 31.53 -41.96 62.09
CA ALA A 171 32.79 -41.54 61.48
C ALA A 171 33.26 -40.17 62.01
N VAL A 172 32.34 -39.22 62.24
CA VAL A 172 32.64 -37.92 62.84
C VAL A 172 33.10 -38.09 64.29
N GLU A 173 32.41 -38.91 65.08
CA GLU A 173 32.83 -39.24 66.46
C GLU A 173 34.22 -39.86 66.51
N ASN A 174 34.52 -40.79 65.60
CA ASN A 174 35.85 -41.40 65.50
C ASN A 174 36.92 -40.37 65.09
N ALA A 175 36.60 -39.43 64.19
CA ALA A 175 37.52 -38.36 63.81
C ALA A 175 37.84 -37.42 64.99
N HIS A 176 36.83 -37.10 65.81
CA HIS A 176 37.00 -36.34 67.05
C HIS A 176 37.88 -37.09 68.05
N ALA A 177 37.68 -38.40 68.19
CA ALA A 177 38.49 -39.25 69.08
C ALA A 177 39.98 -39.31 68.68
N VAL A 178 40.30 -39.08 67.40
CA VAL A 178 41.68 -39.02 66.88
C VAL A 178 42.22 -37.57 66.84
N GLY A 179 41.44 -36.59 67.32
CA GLY A 179 41.87 -35.20 67.51
C GLY A 179 41.46 -34.21 66.41
N ALA A 180 40.65 -34.64 65.43
CA ALA A 180 40.12 -33.76 64.39
C ALA A 180 38.85 -33.03 64.89
N SER A 181 39.04 -31.97 65.67
CA SER A 181 37.93 -31.19 66.29
C SER A 181 37.16 -30.29 65.32
N ASP A 182 37.69 -30.03 64.11
CA ASP A 182 37.04 -29.18 63.10
C ASP A 182 36.01 -29.93 62.22
N VAL A 183 35.78 -31.22 62.47
CA VAL A 183 34.83 -32.03 61.68
C VAL A 183 33.42 -31.85 62.25
N VAL A 184 32.49 -31.30 61.49
CA VAL A 184 31.11 -31.04 61.94
C VAL A 184 30.18 -32.15 61.46
N ASP A 185 29.38 -32.73 62.37
CA ASP A 185 28.30 -33.63 61.99
C ASP A 185 27.06 -32.82 61.56
N TRP A 186 26.85 -32.74 60.24
CA TRP A 186 25.71 -32.04 59.67
C TRP A 186 24.37 -32.75 59.93
N ASN A 187 24.39 -34.06 60.21
CA ASN A 187 23.16 -34.78 60.53
C ASN A 187 22.57 -34.31 61.87
N VAL A 188 23.40 -33.87 62.84
CA VAL A 188 22.93 -33.28 64.11
C VAL A 188 22.33 -31.89 63.91
N ILE A 189 22.81 -31.13 62.93
CA ILE A 189 22.34 -29.76 62.66
C ILE A 189 20.95 -29.75 62.01
N PHE A 190 20.64 -30.74 61.17
CA PHE A 190 19.40 -30.79 60.39
C PHE A 190 18.40 -31.88 60.84
N SER A 191 18.70 -32.65 61.88
CA SER A 191 17.81 -33.71 62.40
C SER A 191 16.66 -33.20 63.26
N ASP A 192 16.78 -32.01 63.87
CA ASP A 192 15.65 -31.32 64.48
C ASP A 192 15.04 -30.39 63.42
N GLY A 193 13.79 -30.66 63.04
CA GLY A 193 13.08 -30.09 61.90
C GLY A 193 12.94 -28.57 61.90
N SER A 194 14.03 -27.85 61.67
CA SER A 194 14.03 -26.46 61.27
C SER A 194 13.72 -26.40 59.79
N GLN A 195 12.42 -26.36 59.51
CA GLN A 195 11.90 -25.82 58.27
C GLN A 195 12.60 -24.48 58.03
N MET A 196 13.48 -24.41 57.02
CA MET A 196 14.04 -23.12 56.58
C MET A 196 12.86 -22.17 56.34
N PRO A 197 12.86 -20.95 56.91
CA PRO A 197 11.78 -20.01 56.66
C PRO A 197 11.71 -19.75 55.16
N GLY A 198 10.58 -20.12 54.55
CA GLY A 198 10.33 -20.05 53.11
C GLY A 198 10.19 -18.62 52.56
N GLU A 199 10.90 -17.65 53.13
CA GLU A 199 10.77 -16.23 52.76
C GLU A 199 11.88 -15.74 51.82
N GLU A 200 12.98 -16.48 51.62
CA GLU A 200 14.04 -16.06 50.68
C GLU A 200 13.80 -16.50 49.23
N PHE A 201 12.97 -17.52 48.97
CA PHE A 201 12.70 -17.98 47.60
C PHE A 201 11.80 -17.01 46.82
N SER A 202 10.93 -16.26 47.50
CA SER A 202 10.03 -15.30 46.87
C SER A 202 10.73 -14.06 46.33
N GLN A 203 11.89 -13.66 46.88
CA GLN A 203 12.63 -12.48 46.39
C GLN A 203 13.20 -12.69 44.98
N TRP A 204 13.66 -13.91 44.67
CA TRP A 204 14.19 -14.26 43.35
C TRP A 204 13.09 -14.38 42.29
N GLU A 205 11.88 -14.80 42.66
CA GLU A 205 10.75 -14.94 41.74
C GLU A 205 10.22 -13.58 41.24
N THR A 206 10.22 -12.55 42.10
CA THR A 206 9.94 -11.15 41.71
C THR A 206 10.99 -10.53 40.79
N ALA A 207 12.25 -10.96 40.89
CA ALA A 207 13.33 -10.46 40.03
C ALA A 207 13.22 -10.98 38.58
N PHE A 208 12.62 -12.17 38.37
CA PHE A 208 12.38 -12.70 37.02
C PHE A 208 11.14 -12.11 36.34
N GLN A 209 10.10 -11.70 37.09
CA GLN A 209 8.90 -11.09 36.50
C GLN A 209 9.10 -9.64 36.05
N THR A 210 10.05 -8.91 36.65
CA THR A 210 10.35 -7.51 36.33
C THR A 210 11.17 -7.32 35.05
N VAL A 211 11.79 -8.38 34.51
CA VAL A 211 12.52 -8.33 33.22
C VAL A 211 11.58 -8.53 32.00
N GLY A 212 10.33 -8.97 32.22
CA GLY A 212 9.36 -9.24 31.15
C GLY A 212 8.48 -8.07 30.72
N SER A 213 8.61 -6.89 31.35
CA SER A 213 7.75 -5.72 31.09
C SER A 213 8.58 -4.47 30.83
N GLY A 214 9.39 -4.50 29.76
CA GLY A 214 9.92 -3.28 29.15
C GLY A 214 8.87 -2.63 28.24
N PRO A 215 8.68 -1.31 28.28
CA PRO A 215 7.63 -0.63 27.53
C PRO A 215 7.87 -0.73 26.02
N SER A 216 6.82 -1.14 25.31
CA SER A 216 6.71 -0.94 23.87
C SER A 216 6.52 0.55 23.61
N SER A 217 7.60 1.24 23.25
CA SER A 217 7.53 2.57 22.65
C SER A 217 8.66 2.76 21.65
N LEU A 218 8.22 3.00 20.40
CA LEU A 218 8.94 3.47 19.20
C LEU A 218 9.73 2.42 18.38
#